data_AF-A0A9P5U2U5-F1
#
_entry.id   AF-A0A9P5U2U5-F1
#
_cell.length_a   1.000
_cell.length_b   1.000
_cell.length_c   1.000
_cell.angle_alpha   90.00
_cell.angle_beta   90.00
_cell.angle_gamma   90.00
#
_symmetry.space_group_name_H-M   'P 1'
#
loop_
_entity.id
_entity.type
_entity.pdbx_description
1 polymer ?
#
loop_
_entity_poly.entity_id
_entity_poly.type
_entity_poly.pdbx_seq_one_letter_code
_entity_poly.pdbx_strand_id
1 'polypeptide(L)'
;MFRGLVIPEQPKEPQSDECCMSGCAVCVYDLYEDSLAAYRDAVAKIKATLNSMDVPETEWPHSLQLENGTEGRKKDVTLSVFEQMELEMQRRKQEKLDVDSATLVGI
;
A
#
# COMPACT_ATOMS: atom_id res chain seq x y z
N MET A 1 0.82 24.69 -5.64
CA MET A 1 0.74 24.47 -7.11
C MET A 1 2.06 23.88 -7.57
N PHE A 2 2.04 22.87 -8.44
CA PHE A 2 3.25 22.20 -8.94
C PHE A 2 3.12 21.97 -10.46
N ARG A 3 4.06 22.46 -11.26
CA ARG A 3 4.04 22.35 -12.74
C ARG A 3 2.70 22.76 -13.39
N GLY A 4 2.02 23.76 -12.81
CA GLY A 4 0.70 24.24 -13.26
C GLY A 4 -0.51 23.44 -12.73
N LEU A 5 -0.28 22.36 -11.99
CA LEU A 5 -1.32 21.54 -11.36
C LEU A 5 -1.61 22.03 -9.93
N VAL A 6 -2.90 22.13 -9.60
CA VAL A 6 -3.36 22.43 -8.24
C VAL A 6 -3.42 21.12 -7.47
N ILE A 7 -2.56 20.99 -6.46
CA ILE A 7 -2.57 19.82 -5.57
C ILE A 7 -3.57 20.12 -4.46
N PRO A 8 -4.64 19.31 -4.30
CA PRO A 8 -5.56 19.48 -3.19
C PRO A 8 -4.84 19.23 -1.87
N GLU A 9 -5.34 19.80 -0.78
CA GLU A 9 -4.85 19.47 0.55
C GLU A 9 -5.62 18.28 1.12
N GLN A 10 -4.94 17.46 1.91
CA GLN A 10 -5.56 16.30 2.55
C GLN A 10 -6.60 16.79 3.56
N PRO A 11 -7.84 16.26 3.53
CA PRO A 11 -8.84 16.60 4.54
C PRO A 11 -8.34 16.19 5.92
N LYS A 12 -8.59 17.04 6.92
CA LYS A 12 -8.23 16.76 8.30
C LYS A 12 -9.23 15.80 8.93
N GLU A 13 -8.74 14.84 9.71
CA GLU A 13 -9.59 13.92 10.45
C GLU A 13 -10.46 14.69 11.47
N PRO A 14 -11.78 14.45 11.49
CA PRO A 14 -12.68 15.11 12.43
C PRO A 14 -12.37 14.68 13.86
N GLN A 15 -12.43 15.63 14.80
CA GLN A 15 -12.23 15.34 16.21
C GLN A 15 -13.44 14.62 16.81
N SER A 16 -13.24 13.87 17.90
CA SER A 16 -14.34 13.18 18.59
C SER A 16 -15.40 14.14 19.13
N ASP A 17 -15.03 15.39 19.41
CA ASP A 17 -15.93 16.45 19.88
C ASP A 17 -16.89 16.94 18.77
N GLU A 18 -16.49 16.79 17.50
CA GLU A 18 -17.34 17.10 16.34
C GLU A 18 -18.35 15.98 16.05
N CYS A 19 -18.11 14.79 16.62
CA CYS A 19 -19.05 13.68 16.55
C CYS A 19 -20.19 13.92 17.54
N CYS A 20 -21.35 14.22 17.00
CA CYS A 20 -22.63 14.40 17.70
C CYS A 20 -23.03 13.22 18.61
N MET A 21 -22.50 12.00 18.41
CA MET A 21 -22.73 10.74 19.16
C MET A 21 -24.19 10.35 19.45
N SER A 22 -25.16 11.10 18.93
CA SER A 22 -26.59 11.00 19.24
C SER A 22 -27.44 10.68 17.99
N GLY A 23 -26.80 10.26 16.90
CA GLY A 23 -27.47 9.87 15.66
C GLY A 23 -27.90 11.07 14.81
N CYS A 24 -26.99 12.01 14.56
CA CYS A 24 -27.19 13.08 13.60
C CYS A 24 -27.50 12.53 12.19
N ALA A 25 -28.28 13.27 11.40
CA ALA A 25 -28.73 12.83 10.07
C ALA A 25 -27.58 12.60 9.06
N VAL A 26 -26.42 13.23 9.28
CA VAL A 26 -25.19 13.03 8.52
C VAL A 26 -24.06 12.82 9.53
N CYS A 27 -23.29 11.74 9.35
CA CYS A 27 -22.12 11.47 10.17
C CYS A 27 -20.93 12.29 9.68
N VAL A 28 -20.19 12.92 10.60
CA VAL A 28 -18.96 13.66 10.26
C VAL A 28 -17.90 12.75 9.65
N TYR A 29 -17.86 11.48 10.07
CA TYR A 29 -16.94 10.48 9.52
C TYR A 29 -17.30 10.12 8.08
N ASP A 30 -18.58 9.94 7.76
CA ASP A 30 -19.01 9.68 6.37
C ASP A 30 -18.62 10.85 5.44
N LEU A 31 -18.85 12.09 5.89
CA LEU A 31 -18.46 13.29 5.13
C LEU A 31 -16.94 13.39 4.94
N TYR A 32 -16.18 12.99 5.96
CA TYR A 32 -14.72 12.92 5.89
C TYR A 32 -14.26 11.84 4.90
N GLU A 33 -14.88 10.67 4.91
CA GLU A 33 -14.60 9.59 3.96
C GLU A 33 -14.90 10.00 2.52
N ASP A 34 -16.03 10.67 2.28
CA ASP A 34 -16.37 11.23 0.97
C ASP A 34 -15.34 12.28 0.51
N SER A 35 -14.93 13.16 1.42
CA SER A 35 -13.89 14.17 1.15
C SER A 35 -12.53 13.53 0.85
N LEU A 36 -12.19 12.47 1.58
CA LEU A 36 -11.00 11.66 1.33
C LEU A 36 -11.05 10.96 -0.02
N ALA A 37 -12.20 10.39 -0.39
CA ALA A 37 -12.38 9.72 -1.67
C ALA A 37 -12.19 10.72 -2.83
N ALA A 38 -12.78 11.91 -2.73
CA ALA A 38 -12.59 12.99 -3.70
C ALA A 38 -11.12 13.45 -3.79
N TYR A 39 -10.44 13.57 -2.64
CA TYR A 39 -9.02 13.90 -2.59
C TYR A 39 -8.17 12.85 -3.32
N ARG A 40 -8.39 11.56 -3.05
CA ARG A 40 -7.66 10.45 -3.67
C ARG A 40 -7.86 10.41 -5.19
N ASP A 41 -9.08 10.64 -5.67
CA ASP A 41 -9.39 10.70 -7.11
C ASP A 41 -8.67 11.88 -7.80
N ALA A 42 -8.66 13.05 -7.17
CA ALA A 42 -7.92 14.21 -7.67
C ALA A 42 -6.40 13.96 -7.71
N VAL A 43 -5.83 13.35 -6.67
CA VAL A 43 -4.42 12.97 -6.64
C VAL A 43 -4.10 11.95 -7.73
N ALA A 44 -4.91 10.92 -7.92
CA ALA A 44 -4.71 9.92 -8.97
C ALA A 44 -4.66 10.55 -10.38
N LYS A 45 -5.54 11.53 -10.67
CA LYS A 45 -5.52 12.29 -11.93
C LYS A 45 -4.23 13.10 -12.10
N ILE A 46 -3.76 13.75 -11.03
CA ILE A 46 -2.50 14.50 -11.04
C ILE A 46 -1.33 13.56 -11.31
N LYS A 47 -1.27 12.41 -10.62
CA LYS A 47 -0.22 11.39 -10.84
C LYS A 47 -0.20 10.86 -12.26
N ALA A 48 -1.38 10.53 -12.82
CA ALA A 48 -1.50 10.11 -14.21
C ALA A 48 -0.97 11.18 -15.18
N THR A 49 -1.29 12.45 -14.90
CA THR A 49 -0.80 13.59 -15.70
C THR A 49 0.72 13.74 -15.58
N LEU A 50 1.29 13.63 -14.39
CA LEU A 50 2.74 13.71 -14.15
C LEU A 50 3.49 12.55 -14.82
N ASN A 51 2.94 11.34 -14.75
CA ASN A 51 3.48 10.17 -15.44
C ASN A 51 3.47 10.37 -16.97
N SER A 52 2.41 10.94 -17.53
CA SER A 52 2.36 11.29 -18.95
C SER A 52 3.36 12.38 -19.35
N MET A 53 3.83 13.18 -18.39
CA MET A 53 4.87 14.20 -18.58
C MET A 53 6.28 13.66 -18.27
N ASP A 54 6.43 12.35 -18.04
CA ASP A 54 7.70 11.68 -17.72
C ASP A 54 8.38 12.25 -16.46
N VAL A 55 7.60 12.73 -15.49
CA VAL A 55 8.13 13.29 -14.24
C VAL A 55 8.31 12.17 -13.21
N PRO A 56 9.54 11.86 -12.77
CA PRO A 56 9.78 10.78 -11.82
C PRO A 56 9.16 11.09 -10.45
N GLU A 57 8.68 10.06 -9.75
CA GLU A 57 8.03 10.17 -8.42
C GLU A 57 8.92 10.81 -7.35
N THR A 58 10.25 10.79 -7.55
CA THR A 58 11.24 11.42 -6.67
C THR A 58 11.15 12.94 -6.66
N GLU A 59 10.68 13.55 -7.75
CA GLU A 59 10.48 14.99 -7.88
C GLU A 59 9.10 15.44 -7.40
N TRP A 60 8.23 14.49 -7.04
CA TRP A 60 6.88 14.84 -6.62
C TRP A 60 6.90 15.44 -5.21
N PRO A 61 6.04 16.43 -4.93
CA PRO A 61 5.91 16.98 -3.60
C PRO A 61 5.41 15.94 -2.59
N HIS A 62 5.82 16.08 -1.33
CA HIS A 62 5.48 15.17 -0.23
C HIS A 62 3.98 14.89 -0.08
N SER A 63 3.11 15.85 -0.43
CA SER A 63 1.65 15.69 -0.40
C SER A 63 1.13 14.58 -1.33
N LEU A 64 1.80 14.32 -2.46
CA LEU A 64 1.46 13.24 -3.40
C LEU A 64 2.12 11.89 -3.05
N GLN A 65 3.14 11.93 -2.19
CA GLN A 65 3.88 10.74 -1.72
C GLN A 65 3.20 10.09 -0.50
N LEU A 66 2.30 10.80 0.19
CA LEU A 66 1.70 10.41 1.46
C LEU A 66 0.62 9.32 1.37
N GLU A 67 0.60 8.58 0.27
CA GLU A 67 -0.35 7.48 0.00
C GLU A 67 0.11 6.18 0.65
N ASN A 68 1.30 6.21 1.25
CA ASN A 68 1.85 5.14 2.09
C ASN A 68 1.49 5.35 3.57
N GLY A 69 0.29 5.85 3.85
CA GLY A 69 -0.31 5.79 5.18
C GLY A 69 -0.43 4.33 5.63
N THR A 70 0.60 3.81 6.29
CA THR A 70 0.62 2.82 7.38
C THR A 70 -0.36 1.62 7.39
N GLU A 71 -0.99 1.22 6.29
CA GLU A 71 -1.85 0.02 6.23
C GLU A 71 -1.56 -0.92 5.05
N GLY A 72 -0.94 -0.44 3.97
CA GLY A 72 -0.58 -1.27 2.81
C GLY A 72 0.72 -2.08 2.97
N ARG A 73 1.73 -1.54 3.67
CA ARG A 73 3.07 -2.15 3.74
C ARG A 73 3.15 -3.41 4.60
N LYS A 74 2.20 -3.62 5.53
CA LYS A 74 2.22 -4.80 6.40
C LYS A 74 1.94 -6.10 5.64
N LYS A 75 1.13 -6.06 4.58
CA LYS A 75 0.76 -7.27 3.82
C LYS A 75 1.90 -7.80 2.94
N ASP A 76 2.75 -6.91 2.43
CA ASP A 76 3.85 -7.25 1.54
C ASP A 76 4.97 -8.04 2.24
N VAL A 77 5.34 -7.61 3.44
CA VAL A 77 6.41 -8.25 4.23
C VAL A 77 6.03 -9.66 4.70
N THR A 78 4.75 -9.88 5.04
CA THR A 78 4.30 -11.21 5.53
C THR A 78 4.30 -12.26 4.42
N LEU A 79 4.00 -11.88 3.18
CA LEU A 79 4.01 -12.79 2.03
C LEU A 79 5.45 -13.20 1.65
N SER A 80 6.39 -12.26 1.68
CA SER A 80 7.80 -12.52 1.34
C SER A 80 8.49 -13.53 2.29
N VAL A 81 8.14 -13.53 3.59
CA VAL A 81 8.71 -14.47 4.56
C VAL A 81 8.19 -15.90 4.36
N PHE A 82 6.92 -16.04 3.98
CA PHE A 82 6.32 -17.35 3.76
C PHE A 82 6.91 -18.04 2.52
N GLU A 83 7.08 -17.30 1.42
CA GLU A 83 7.69 -17.82 0.19
C GLU A 83 9.12 -18.33 0.41
N GLN A 84 9.91 -17.61 1.23
CA GLN A 84 11.27 -18.02 1.60
C GLN A 84 11.30 -19.36 2.37
N MET A 85 10.31 -19.62 3.23
CA MET A 85 10.23 -20.86 3.99
C MET A 85 9.86 -22.07 3.10
N GLU A 86 8.98 -21.88 2.12
CA GLU A 86 8.59 -22.94 1.19
C GLU A 86 9.77 -23.40 0.31
N LEU A 87 10.56 -22.46 -0.20
CA LEU A 87 11.75 -22.76 -1.00
C LEU A 87 12.78 -23.58 -0.21
N GLU A 88 13.04 -23.21 1.06
CA GLU A 88 14.00 -23.96 1.89
C GLU A 88 13.49 -25.38 2.21
N MET A 89 12.19 -25.55 2.45
CA MET A 89 11.58 -26.87 2.64
C MET A 89 11.73 -27.77 1.41
N GLN A 90 11.52 -27.23 0.21
CA GLN A 90 11.69 -27.96 -1.05
C GLN A 90 13.16 -28.35 -1.28
N ARG A 91 14.10 -27.45 -0.99
CA ARG A 91 15.55 -27.71 -1.10
C ARG A 91 15.98 -28.85 -0.18
N ARG A 92 15.55 -28.83 1.09
CA ARG A 92 15.82 -29.90 2.06
C ARG A 92 15.18 -31.22 1.68
N LYS A 93 13.99 -31.20 1.07
CA LYS A 93 13.34 -32.40 0.53
C LYS A 93 14.12 -32.97 -0.64
N GLN A 94 14.60 -32.13 -1.56
CA GLN A 94 15.40 -32.55 -2.71
C GLN A 94 16.75 -33.13 -2.29
N GLU A 95 17.42 -32.51 -1.32
CA GLU A 95 18.68 -33.01 -0.74
C GLU A 95 18.48 -34.38 -0.07
N LYS A 96 17.36 -34.57 0.65
CA LYS A 96 17.04 -35.85 1.25
C LYS A 96 16.77 -36.93 0.19
N LEU A 97 16.04 -36.60 -0.87
CA LEU A 97 15.78 -37.51 -2.00
C LEU A 97 17.07 -37.90 -2.73
N ASP A 98 18.03 -36.98 -2.86
CA ASP A 98 19.34 -37.23 -3.45
C ASP A 98 20.19 -38.18 -2.58
N VAL A 99 20.24 -37.94 -1.26
CA VAL A 99 20.93 -38.80 -0.29
C VAL A 99 20.32 -40.21 -0.26
N ASP A 100 18.99 -40.31 -0.25
CA ASP A 100 18.27 -41.60 -0.26
C ASP A 100 18.52 -42.36 -1.58
N SER A 101 18.59 -41.65 -2.72
CA SER A 101 18.90 -42.24 -4.03
C SER A 101 20.36 -42.68 -4.15
N ALA A 102 21.32 -41.90 -3.63
CA ALA A 102 22.73 -42.25 -3.60
C ALA A 102 23.00 -43.47 -2.71
N THR A 103 22.23 -43.63 -1.63
CA THR A 103 22.30 -44.80 -0.74
C THR A 103 21.76 -46.07 -1.43
N LEU A 104 20.77 -45.95 -2.33
CA LEU A 104 20.17 -47.08 -3.07
C LEU A 104 21.04 -47.60 -4.24
N VAL A 105 21.91 -46.77 -4.80
CA VAL A 105 22.78 -47.14 -5.96
C VAL A 105 24.16 -47.67 -5.50
N GLY A 106 24.47 -47.61 -4.21
CA GLY A 106 25.77 -47.94 -3.63
C GLY A 106 25.84 -49.25 -2.83
N ILE A 107 25.34 -50.38 -3.36
CA ILE A 107 25.72 -51.77 -2.98
C ILE A 107 25.72 -52.64 -4.23
#